data_AF-A0A6I6G6I5-F1
#
_entry.id   AF-A0A6I6G6I5-F1
#
_cell.length_a   1.000
_cell.length_b   1.000
_cell.length_c   1.000
_cell.angle_alpha   90.00
_cell.angle_beta   90.00
_cell.angle_gamma   90.00
#
_symmetry.space_group_name_H-M   'P 1'
#
loop_
_entity.id
_entity.type
_entity.pdbx_description
1 polymer ?
#
loop_
_entity_poly.entity_id
_entity_poly.type
_entity_poly.pdbx_seq_one_letter_code
_entity_poly.pdbx_strand_id
1 'polypeptide(L)'
;MKKILLMMSLALTSFLAQAQNDLPDWDAIRLQVKEDYNATANRAAWQAAAYLLTHPIDKEDKLRGSATRYVIEWMTGSPDYSFTIDAKAMRFAKDNDDWMALFLAGMVYYAVSNNAPKADPKLVTLEACKQVVAYAKNPENRIRPNAEFKKMIKAADEGKLSEYLK
;
A
#
# COMPACT_ATOMS: atom_id res chain seq x y z
N MET A 1 -31.44 -24.12 -30.12
CA MET A 1 -30.43 -24.50 -29.11
C MET A 1 -29.18 -23.61 -29.15
N LYS A 2 -28.48 -23.46 -30.29
CA LYS A 2 -27.28 -22.59 -30.39
C LYS A 2 -27.50 -21.13 -29.96
N LYS A 3 -28.64 -20.53 -30.34
CA LYS A 3 -29.01 -19.14 -29.96
C LYS A 3 -29.36 -18.98 -28.47
N ILE A 4 -29.86 -20.04 -27.82
CA ILE A 4 -30.18 -20.06 -26.39
C ILE A 4 -28.90 -20.24 -25.57
N LEU A 5 -27.98 -21.11 -26.02
CA LEU A 5 -26.65 -21.21 -25.42
C LEU A 5 -25.88 -19.88 -25.49
N LEU A 6 -25.95 -19.18 -26.61
CA LEU A 6 -25.26 -17.88 -26.79
C LEU A 6 -25.83 -16.80 -25.85
N MET A 7 -27.14 -16.78 -25.63
CA MET A 7 -27.78 -15.85 -24.68
C MET A 7 -27.45 -16.19 -23.22
N MET A 8 -27.40 -17.48 -22.85
CA MET A 8 -26.96 -17.89 -21.51
C MET A 8 -25.49 -17.55 -21.25
N SER A 9 -24.60 -17.72 -22.24
CA SER A 9 -23.18 -17.34 -22.07
C SER A 9 -22.99 -15.83 -21.89
N LEU A 10 -23.80 -15.00 -22.55
CA LEU A 10 -23.71 -13.54 -22.41
C LEU A 10 -24.21 -13.08 -21.02
N ALA A 11 -25.28 -13.68 -20.51
CA ALA A 11 -25.83 -13.39 -19.18
C ALA A 11 -24.86 -13.76 -18.03
N LEU A 12 -24.07 -14.82 -18.19
CA LEU A 12 -23.04 -15.23 -17.22
C LEU A 12 -21.86 -14.24 -17.15
N THR A 13 -21.51 -13.57 -18.24
CA THR A 13 -20.42 -12.56 -18.23
C THR A 13 -20.80 -11.26 -17.51
N SER A 14 -22.09 -10.90 -17.50
CA SER A 14 -22.58 -9.71 -16.79
C SER A 14 -22.55 -9.85 -15.26
N PHE A 15 -22.64 -11.07 -14.70
CA PHE A 15 -22.47 -11.30 -13.26
C PHE A 15 -21.00 -11.26 -12.83
N LEU A 16 -20.06 -11.60 -13.71
CA LEU A 16 -18.62 -11.45 -13.46
C LEU A 16 -18.15 -9.98 -13.55
N ALA A 17 -18.94 -9.11 -14.18
CA ALA A 17 -18.63 -7.69 -14.32
C ALA A 17 -18.85 -6.87 -13.03
N GLN A 18 -19.48 -7.43 -11.99
CA GLN A 18 -19.64 -6.77 -10.68
C GLN A 18 -18.39 -6.84 -9.79
N ALA A 19 -17.27 -7.34 -10.29
CA ALA A 19 -15.95 -7.19 -9.67
C ALA A 19 -15.20 -5.94 -10.16
N GLN A 20 -15.93 -4.88 -10.54
CA GLN A 20 -15.29 -3.57 -10.76
C GLN A 20 -14.77 -3.10 -9.40
N ASN A 21 -13.46 -2.81 -9.36
CA ASN A 21 -12.72 -2.34 -8.19
C ASN A 21 -13.23 -0.97 -7.74
N ASP A 22 -14.39 -0.93 -7.09
CA ASP A 22 -14.80 0.26 -6.37
C ASP A 22 -13.90 0.38 -5.14
N LEU A 23 -13.10 1.44 -5.10
CA LEU A 23 -12.36 1.81 -3.92
C LEU A 23 -13.36 2.12 -2.81
N PRO A 24 -13.12 1.66 -1.57
CA PRO A 24 -14.01 1.97 -0.48
C PRO A 24 -13.96 3.48 -0.18
N ASP A 25 -15.08 4.01 0.31
CA ASP A 25 -15.07 5.31 0.96
C ASP A 25 -14.36 5.17 2.32
N TRP A 26 -13.05 5.36 2.32
CA TRP A 26 -12.21 5.23 3.51
C TRP A 26 -12.65 6.15 4.66
N ASP A 27 -13.26 7.29 4.35
CA ASP A 27 -13.69 8.28 5.35
C ASP A 27 -14.97 7.85 6.06
N ALA A 28 -15.75 6.96 5.45
CA ALA A 28 -16.94 6.36 6.04
C ALA A 28 -16.64 5.12 6.89
N ILE A 29 -15.43 4.55 6.80
CA ILE A 29 -15.05 3.37 7.58
C ILE A 29 -14.59 3.80 8.97
N ARG A 30 -15.34 3.37 9.99
CA ARG A 30 -15.02 3.64 11.40
C ARG A 30 -13.83 2.79 11.86
N LEU A 31 -12.92 3.38 12.64
CA LEU A 31 -11.74 2.73 13.26
C LEU A 31 -11.53 3.20 14.72
N GLN A 32 -12.54 3.06 15.59
CA GLN A 32 -12.50 3.62 16.95
C GLN A 32 -12.34 2.56 18.04
N VAL A 33 -13.02 1.43 17.91
CA VAL A 33 -12.98 0.33 18.88
C VAL A 33 -12.34 -0.90 18.26
N LYS A 34 -11.92 -1.86 19.09
CA LYS A 34 -11.22 -3.07 18.63
C LYS A 34 -12.00 -3.81 17.53
N GLU A 35 -13.32 -3.87 17.67
CA GLU A 35 -14.24 -4.58 16.78
C GLU A 35 -14.33 -3.95 15.38
N ASP A 36 -13.98 -2.66 15.26
CA ASP A 36 -13.94 -1.95 13.99
C ASP A 36 -12.81 -2.49 13.09
N TYR A 37 -11.70 -2.98 13.68
CA TYR A 37 -10.52 -3.52 12.97
C TYR A 37 -10.74 -4.96 12.50
N ASN A 38 -11.82 -5.19 11.77
CA ASN A 38 -12.20 -6.50 11.23
C ASN A 38 -11.66 -6.74 9.81
N ALA A 39 -12.04 -7.87 9.20
CA ALA A 39 -11.58 -8.25 7.86
C ALA A 39 -11.89 -7.20 6.77
N THR A 40 -13.03 -6.49 6.88
CA THR A 40 -13.38 -5.41 5.95
C THR A 40 -12.43 -4.22 6.11
N ALA A 41 -12.15 -3.82 7.36
CA ALA A 41 -11.19 -2.75 7.64
C ALA A 41 -9.77 -3.10 7.15
N ASN A 42 -9.34 -4.35 7.35
CA ASN A 42 -8.05 -4.85 6.87
C ASN A 42 -7.98 -4.82 5.33
N ARG A 43 -9.05 -5.25 4.66
CA ARG A 43 -9.14 -5.18 3.20
C ARG A 43 -9.08 -3.74 2.70
N ALA A 44 -9.79 -2.83 3.34
CA ALA A 44 -9.75 -1.41 3.01
C ALA A 44 -8.37 -0.80 3.23
N ALA A 45 -7.62 -1.25 4.25
CA ALA A 45 -6.25 -0.80 4.53
C ALA A 45 -5.29 -1.26 3.43
N TRP A 46 -5.44 -2.51 3.00
CA TRP A 46 -4.71 -3.03 1.84
C TRP A 46 -5.04 -2.26 0.55
N GLN A 47 -6.32 -1.95 0.30
CA GLN A 47 -6.73 -1.15 -0.86
C GLN A 47 -6.17 0.28 -0.81
N ALA A 48 -6.19 0.93 0.37
CA ALA A 48 -5.58 2.24 0.57
C ALA A 48 -4.08 2.22 0.26
N ALA A 49 -3.37 1.24 0.84
CA ALA A 49 -1.95 1.07 0.61
C ALA A 49 -1.63 0.80 -0.87
N ALA A 50 -2.40 -0.08 -1.52
CA ALA A 50 -2.25 -0.37 -2.94
C ALA A 50 -2.49 0.87 -3.80
N TYR A 51 -3.49 1.69 -3.47
CA TYR A 51 -3.78 2.94 -4.17
C TYR A 51 -2.57 3.87 -4.17
N LEU A 52 -1.99 4.11 -2.98
CA LEU A 52 -0.81 4.97 -2.81
C LEU A 52 0.41 4.47 -3.59
N LEU A 53 0.59 3.14 -3.68
CA LEU A 53 1.71 2.47 -4.35
C LEU A 53 1.51 2.25 -5.86
N THR A 54 0.35 2.60 -6.42
CA THR A 54 0.05 2.39 -7.85
C THR A 54 -0.30 3.67 -8.59
N HIS A 55 -0.60 4.75 -7.87
CA HIS A 55 -0.95 6.04 -8.44
C HIS A 55 0.16 7.07 -8.22
N PRO A 56 0.47 7.93 -9.22
CA PRO A 56 1.42 9.02 -9.06
C PRO A 56 1.10 9.94 -7.87
N ILE A 57 2.11 10.61 -7.33
CA ILE A 57 1.90 11.64 -6.31
C ILE A 57 1.20 12.81 -6.96
N ASP A 58 -0.04 13.05 -6.56
CA ASP A 58 -0.82 14.24 -6.85
C ASP A 58 -1.36 14.80 -5.54
N LYS A 59 -1.09 16.09 -5.27
CA LYS A 59 -1.49 16.76 -4.03
C LYS A 59 -2.94 17.21 -4.03
N GLU A 60 -3.55 17.31 -5.21
CA GLU A 60 -4.95 17.67 -5.37
C GLU A 60 -5.86 16.43 -5.35
N ASP A 61 -5.27 15.23 -5.36
CA ASP A 61 -5.98 13.97 -5.29
C ASP A 61 -6.51 13.72 -3.86
N LYS A 62 -7.81 13.94 -3.69
CA LYS A 62 -8.52 13.71 -2.43
C LYS A 62 -8.48 12.24 -2.00
N LEU A 63 -8.52 11.30 -2.95
CA LEU A 63 -8.47 9.87 -2.63
C LEU A 63 -7.11 9.49 -2.05
N ARG A 64 -6.03 10.09 -2.55
CA ARG A 64 -4.69 9.93 -1.96
C ARG A 64 -4.65 10.42 -0.51
N GLY A 65 -5.27 11.56 -0.23
CA GLY A 65 -5.42 12.09 1.12
C GLY A 65 -6.17 11.14 2.06
N SER A 66 -7.36 10.69 1.65
CA SER A 66 -8.17 9.74 2.42
C SER A 66 -7.48 8.39 2.62
N ALA A 67 -6.83 7.85 1.57
CA ALA A 67 -6.04 6.63 1.66
C ALA A 67 -4.86 6.76 2.65
N THR A 68 -4.14 7.89 2.61
CA THR A 68 -3.01 8.15 3.51
C THR A 68 -3.47 8.20 4.96
N ARG A 69 -4.55 8.95 5.24
CA ARG A 69 -5.16 9.01 6.58
C ARG A 69 -5.57 7.63 7.05
N TYR A 70 -6.30 6.88 6.21
CA TYR A 70 -6.79 5.56 6.56
C TYR A 70 -5.66 4.56 6.85
N VAL A 71 -4.58 4.58 6.07
CA VAL A 71 -3.37 3.78 6.33
C VAL A 71 -2.80 4.10 7.71
N ILE A 72 -2.65 5.38 8.05
CA ILE A 72 -2.08 5.80 9.34
C ILE A 72 -3.01 5.40 10.49
N GLU A 73 -4.30 5.73 10.42
CA GLU A 73 -5.28 5.39 11.45
C GLU A 73 -5.35 3.88 11.68
N TRP A 74 -5.48 3.09 10.60
CA TRP A 74 -5.51 1.64 10.70
C TRP A 74 -4.22 1.07 11.30
N MET A 75 -3.05 1.56 10.85
CA MET A 75 -1.75 1.11 11.36
C MET A 75 -1.55 1.43 12.85
N THR A 76 -2.10 2.56 13.33
CA THR A 76 -1.96 2.99 14.73
C THR A 76 -2.93 2.30 15.69
N GLY A 77 -4.14 1.95 15.25
CA GLY A 77 -5.16 1.40 16.11
C GLY A 77 -5.44 -0.10 15.95
N SER A 78 -4.90 -0.75 14.91
CA SER A 78 -5.10 -2.19 14.69
C SER A 78 -4.56 -3.00 15.88
N PRO A 79 -5.39 -3.84 16.53
CA PRO A 79 -4.99 -4.58 17.73
C PRO A 79 -4.09 -5.78 17.40
N ASP A 80 -4.23 -6.31 16.18
CA ASP A 80 -3.56 -7.55 15.77
C ASP A 80 -2.25 -7.27 15.04
N TYR A 81 -2.15 -6.12 14.36
CA TYR A 81 -0.99 -5.74 13.56
C TYR A 81 -0.07 -4.80 14.34
N SER A 82 1.22 -5.10 14.36
CA SER A 82 2.22 -4.24 15.00
C SER A 82 3.30 -3.82 14.02
N PHE A 83 3.66 -2.54 14.07
CA PHE A 83 4.63 -1.93 13.18
C PHE A 83 5.72 -1.22 13.98
N THR A 84 6.97 -1.50 13.63
CA THR A 84 8.12 -0.75 14.15
C THR A 84 8.72 0.06 13.00
N ILE A 85 8.78 1.38 13.18
CA ILE A 85 9.37 2.30 12.22
C ILE A 85 10.80 2.60 12.65
N ASP A 86 11.78 2.13 11.89
CA ASP A 86 13.18 2.46 12.10
C ASP A 86 13.53 3.79 11.41
N ALA A 87 14.02 4.76 12.18
CA ALA A 87 14.44 6.06 11.67
C ALA A 87 15.53 5.96 10.58
N LYS A 88 16.39 4.94 10.63
CA LYS A 88 17.39 4.68 9.59
C LYS A 88 16.75 4.27 8.27
N ALA A 89 15.77 3.37 8.32
CA ALA A 89 15.02 2.94 7.15
C ALA A 89 14.20 4.08 6.52
N MET A 90 13.83 5.07 7.33
CA MET A 90 13.09 6.26 6.91
C MET A 90 13.96 7.41 6.38
N ARG A 91 15.29 7.28 6.39
CA ARG A 91 16.21 8.37 6.06
C ARG A 91 16.06 8.89 4.63
N PHE A 92 15.56 8.07 3.70
CA PHE A 92 15.28 8.51 2.33
C PHE A 92 14.10 9.50 2.27
N ALA A 93 13.10 9.33 3.14
CA ALA A 93 11.88 10.13 3.24
C ALA A 93 12.03 11.37 4.14
N LYS A 94 13.26 11.69 4.57
CA LYS A 94 13.51 12.86 5.42
C LYS A 94 12.94 14.12 4.77
N ASP A 95 12.12 14.84 5.52
CA ASP A 95 11.44 16.08 5.13
C ASP A 95 10.54 15.92 3.88
N ASN A 96 10.09 14.70 3.58
CA ASN A 96 9.18 14.40 2.46
C ASN A 96 8.05 13.45 2.91
N ASP A 97 6.93 14.06 3.29
CA ASP A 97 5.75 13.34 3.79
C ASP A 97 5.15 12.38 2.75
N ASP A 98 5.23 12.70 1.46
CA ASP A 98 4.72 11.83 0.40
C ASP A 98 5.52 10.51 0.34
N TRP A 99 6.84 10.57 0.54
CA TRP A 99 7.68 9.38 0.56
C TRP A 99 7.53 8.58 1.85
N MET A 100 7.25 9.27 2.96
CA MET A 100 6.86 8.60 4.20
C MET A 100 5.53 7.86 4.03
N ALA A 101 4.53 8.50 3.43
CA ALA A 101 3.25 7.85 3.14
C ALA A 101 3.41 6.60 2.28
N LEU A 102 4.27 6.64 1.25
CA LEU A 102 4.59 5.47 0.43
C LEU A 102 5.27 4.35 1.24
N PHE A 103 6.15 4.68 2.18
CA PHE A 103 6.77 3.68 3.06
C PHE A 103 5.74 3.00 3.96
N LEU A 104 4.91 3.79 4.64
CA LEU A 104 3.86 3.27 5.53
C LEU A 104 2.85 2.42 4.74
N ALA A 105 2.48 2.86 3.55
CA ALA A 105 1.68 2.07 2.62
C ALA A 105 2.36 0.74 2.28
N GLY A 106 3.67 0.74 1.98
CA GLY A 106 4.45 -0.48 1.75
C GLY A 106 4.38 -1.47 2.92
N MET A 107 4.49 -0.96 4.16
CA MET A 107 4.40 -1.79 5.36
C MET A 107 3.02 -2.43 5.50
N VAL A 108 1.95 -1.63 5.38
CA VAL A 108 0.57 -2.11 5.47
C VAL A 108 0.25 -3.10 4.34
N TYR A 109 0.64 -2.77 3.10
CA TYR A 109 0.45 -3.63 1.94
C TYR A 109 1.04 -5.01 2.20
N TYR A 110 2.30 -5.08 2.61
CA TYR A 110 2.99 -6.33 2.89
C TYR A 110 2.33 -7.11 4.04
N ALA A 111 2.07 -6.45 5.17
CA ALA A 111 1.54 -7.11 6.35
C ALA A 111 0.16 -7.73 6.08
N VAL A 112 -0.74 -6.99 5.41
CA VAL A 112 -2.09 -7.47 5.13
C VAL A 112 -2.10 -8.50 3.99
N SER A 113 -1.36 -8.29 2.90
CA SER A 113 -1.36 -9.22 1.76
C SER A 113 -0.78 -10.59 2.10
N ASN A 114 0.10 -10.65 3.09
CA ASN A 114 0.73 -11.89 3.54
C ASN A 114 0.09 -12.47 4.82
N ASN A 115 -1.02 -11.87 5.29
CA ASN A 115 -1.67 -12.24 6.55
C ASN A 115 -0.65 -12.37 7.70
N ALA A 116 0.21 -11.35 7.84
CA ALA A 116 1.39 -11.38 8.69
C ALA A 116 1.30 -10.33 9.82
N PRO A 117 0.36 -10.48 10.78
CA PRO A 117 0.07 -9.49 11.82
C PRO A 117 1.26 -9.20 12.75
N LYS A 118 2.18 -10.15 12.91
CA LYS A 118 3.36 -10.04 13.78
C LYS A 118 4.64 -10.43 13.02
N ALA A 119 4.75 -9.97 11.78
CA ALA A 119 5.93 -10.20 10.96
C ALA A 119 7.20 -9.61 11.61
N ASP A 120 8.36 -10.18 11.28
CA ASP A 120 9.66 -9.61 11.65
C ASP A 120 9.72 -8.15 11.15
N PRO A 121 9.92 -7.16 12.04
CA PRO A 121 9.98 -5.75 11.65
C PRO A 121 11.03 -5.45 10.58
N LYS A 122 12.15 -6.19 10.56
CA LYS A 122 13.19 -6.02 9.53
C LYS A 122 12.70 -6.48 8.16
N LEU A 123 11.94 -7.57 8.12
CA LEU A 123 11.34 -8.08 6.90
C LEU A 123 10.27 -7.11 6.37
N VAL A 124 9.38 -6.62 7.23
CA VAL A 124 8.36 -5.61 6.86
C VAL A 124 9.02 -4.35 6.28
N THR A 125 10.08 -3.87 6.95
CA THR A 125 10.85 -2.70 6.50
C THR A 125 11.49 -2.94 5.13
N LEU A 126 12.13 -4.10 4.94
CA LEU A 126 12.77 -4.46 3.67
C LEU A 126 11.75 -4.51 2.53
N GLU A 127 10.61 -5.17 2.75
CA GLU A 127 9.56 -5.30 1.74
C GLU A 127 8.89 -3.96 1.44
N ALA A 128 8.65 -3.12 2.45
CA ALA A 128 8.17 -1.76 2.25
C ALA A 128 9.14 -0.94 1.38
N CYS A 129 10.45 -0.97 1.67
CA CYS A 129 11.44 -0.29 0.85
C CYS A 129 11.48 -0.82 -0.59
N LYS A 130 11.28 -2.12 -0.83
CA LYS A 130 11.17 -2.68 -2.19
C LYS A 130 9.98 -2.10 -2.94
N GLN A 131 8.81 -1.99 -2.30
CA GLN A 131 7.62 -1.36 -2.90
C GLN A 131 7.89 0.10 -3.28
N VAL A 132 8.52 0.86 -2.38
CA VAL A 132 8.88 2.27 -2.63
C VAL A 132 9.91 2.42 -3.75
N VAL A 133 10.90 1.53 -3.84
CA VAL A 133 11.85 1.52 -4.97
C VAL A 133 11.13 1.20 -6.27
N ALA A 134 10.25 0.20 -6.29
CA ALA A 134 9.47 -0.15 -7.47
C ALA A 134 8.61 1.04 -7.93
N TYR A 135 7.95 1.71 -6.99
CA TYR A 135 7.19 2.92 -7.24
C TYR A 135 8.04 4.03 -7.88
N ALA A 136 9.24 4.29 -7.33
CA ALA A 136 10.12 5.33 -7.85
C ALA A 136 10.74 5.01 -9.22
N LYS A 137 10.89 3.72 -9.55
CA LYS A 137 11.39 3.27 -10.86
C LYS A 137 10.34 3.35 -11.96
N ASN A 138 9.06 3.49 -11.62
CA ASN A 138 8.01 3.73 -12.60
C ASN A 138 8.07 5.21 -13.07
N PRO A 139 8.38 5.48 -14.35
CA PRO A 139 8.48 6.85 -14.87
C PRO A 139 7.15 7.63 -14.79
N GLU A 140 6.01 6.95 -14.82
CA GLU A 140 4.68 7.57 -14.71
C GLU A 140 4.47 8.25 -13.35
N ASN A 141 5.16 7.78 -12.31
CA ASN A 141 5.08 8.35 -10.97
C ASN A 141 5.91 9.63 -10.80
N ARG A 142 6.73 9.99 -11.80
CA ARG A 142 7.48 11.27 -11.89
C ARG A 142 8.29 11.60 -10.63
N ILE A 143 8.78 10.58 -9.93
CA ILE A 143 9.56 10.77 -8.71
C ILE A 143 10.90 11.42 -9.03
N ARG A 144 11.30 12.39 -8.20
CA ARG A 144 12.61 13.02 -8.21
C ARG A 144 13.37 12.63 -6.94
N PRO A 145 14.11 11.50 -6.94
CA PRO A 145 14.74 11.00 -5.73
C PRO A 145 15.84 11.95 -5.23
N ASN A 146 15.90 12.17 -3.92
CA ASN A 146 17.00 12.90 -3.28
C ASN A 146 18.25 12.00 -3.21
N ALA A 147 19.36 12.52 -2.68
CA ALA A 147 20.61 11.77 -2.61
C ALA A 147 20.49 10.45 -1.84
N GLU A 148 19.72 10.42 -0.74
CA GLU A 148 19.52 9.21 0.06
C GLU A 148 18.63 8.19 -0.64
N PHE A 149 17.54 8.65 -1.26
CA PHE A 149 16.67 7.77 -2.04
C PHE A 149 17.43 7.18 -3.24
N LYS A 150 18.29 7.94 -3.92
CA LYS A 150 19.18 7.39 -4.96
C LYS A 150 20.10 6.29 -4.45
N LYS A 151 20.65 6.43 -3.23
CA LYS A 151 21.47 5.37 -2.60
C LYS A 151 20.64 4.11 -2.33
N MET A 152 19.42 4.26 -1.83
CA MET A 152 18.50 3.14 -1.60
C MET A 152 18.16 2.41 -2.91
N ILE A 153 17.83 3.14 -3.97
CA ILE A 153 17.54 2.56 -5.30
C ILE A 153 18.76 1.80 -5.82
N LYS A 154 19.95 2.39 -5.76
CA LYS A 154 21.20 1.73 -6.18
C LYS A 154 21.47 0.46 -5.36
N ALA A 155 21.29 0.50 -4.05
CA ALA A 155 21.44 -0.67 -3.19
C ALA A 155 20.45 -1.78 -3.57
N ALA A 156 19.22 -1.44 -3.93
CA ALA A 156 18.23 -2.40 -4.42
C ALA A 156 18.64 -3.01 -5.77
N ASP A 157 19.12 -2.21 -6.71
CA ASP A 157 19.60 -2.68 -8.02
C ASP A 157 20.81 -3.64 -7.90
N GLU A 158 21.64 -3.43 -6.87
CA GLU A 158 22.79 -4.29 -6.55
C GLU A 158 22.43 -5.50 -5.67
N GLY A 159 21.18 -5.68 -5.26
CA GLY A 159 20.76 -6.75 -4.34
C GLY A 159 21.23 -6.56 -2.88
N LYS A 160 21.68 -5.36 -2.52
CA LYS A 160 22.23 -4.99 -1.20
C LYS A 160 21.29 -4.14 -0.35
N LEU A 161 20.00 -4.11 -0.66
CA LEU A 161 19.03 -3.29 0.07
C LEU A 161 19.01 -3.62 1.58
N SER A 162 19.10 -4.89 1.94
CA SER A 162 19.18 -5.31 3.35
C SER A 162 20.43 -4.83 4.08
N GLU A 163 21.52 -4.52 3.36
CA GLU A 163 22.74 -3.95 3.94
C GLU A 163 22.59 -2.44 4.14
N TYR A 164 21.97 -1.75 3.17
CA TYR A 164 21.63 -0.33 3.27
C TYR A 164 20.75 0.00 4.49
N LEU A 165 19.90 -0.95 4.91
CA LEU A 165 18.97 -0.80 6.03
C LEU A 165 19.58 -1.09 7.42
N LYS A 166 20.84 -1.49 7.52
CA LYS A 166 21.53 -1.77 8.82
C LYS A 166 22.19 -0.51 9.39
#